data_AF-A0A0T1SBL7-F1
#
_entry.id   AF-A0A0T1SBL7-F1
#
_cell.length_a   1.000
_cell.length_b   1.000
_cell.length_c   1.000
_cell.angle_alpha   90.00
_cell.angle_beta   90.00
_cell.angle_gamma   90.00
#
_symmetry.space_group_name_H-M   'P 1'
#
loop_
_entity.id
_entity.type
_entity.pdbx_description
1 polymer ?
#
loop_
_entity_poly.entity_id
_entity_poly.type
_entity_poly.pdbx_seq_one_letter_code
_entity_poly.pdbx_strand_id
1 'polypeptide(L)'
;MRTVRTLATVALAGAALLGLAAPAALADSPSATADPSADTASTSGPTEAGTTFRTAARFLPGQQATAQAATGDYLYWVFPADTGQRPTVSATVTLPDAALRHGSATWRVDVYDGLRRRQPCMYGTQSRTAAKDAATVELACVLRPVRASADAWANDPLPGSYYVRLTVSTLPDDDLGQPFTARVGVSTLDKGGAYATDGSLAAPLVPGATTAELADAETGAGRKTAVEAAAPEDGWSSGWWSDRWLWTAAGGVLAALAGIGGYALTRGAGRPSRVPPAV
;
A
#
# COMPACT_ATOMS: atom_id res chain seq x y z
N MET A 1 -9.28 31.47 -54.23
CA MET A 1 -9.58 32.37 -53.08
C MET A 1 -10.97 32.17 -52.46
N ARG A 2 -11.80 31.19 -52.90
CA ARG A 2 -13.09 30.86 -52.25
C ARG A 2 -13.08 29.55 -51.45
N THR A 3 -12.10 28.66 -51.67
CA THR A 3 -11.96 27.37 -50.96
C THR A 3 -11.07 27.43 -49.71
N VAL A 4 -10.27 28.49 -49.55
CA VAL A 4 -9.46 28.73 -48.33
C VAL A 4 -10.30 29.37 -47.22
N ARG A 5 -11.42 30.01 -47.56
CA ARG A 5 -12.35 30.62 -46.60
C ARG A 5 -13.32 29.62 -45.96
N THR A 6 -13.53 28.44 -46.55
CA THR A 6 -14.48 27.43 -46.04
C THR A 6 -13.85 26.43 -45.06
N LEU A 7 -12.51 26.31 -45.02
CA LEU A 7 -11.83 25.45 -44.04
C LEU A 7 -11.47 26.18 -42.73
N ALA A 8 -11.31 27.52 -42.78
CA ALA A 8 -11.14 28.33 -41.58
C ALA A 8 -12.43 28.41 -40.72
N THR A 9 -13.60 28.27 -41.33
CA THR A 9 -14.90 28.28 -40.62
C THR A 9 -15.23 26.95 -39.94
N VAL A 10 -14.65 25.83 -40.37
CA VAL A 10 -14.85 24.53 -39.70
C VAL A 10 -13.90 24.39 -38.49
N ALA A 11 -12.69 24.94 -38.57
CA ALA A 11 -11.74 24.91 -37.46
C ALA A 11 -12.12 25.85 -36.29
N LEU A 12 -12.84 26.95 -36.55
CA LEU A 12 -13.34 27.86 -35.51
C LEU A 12 -14.71 27.48 -34.93
N ALA A 13 -15.48 26.60 -35.61
CA ALA A 13 -16.74 26.08 -35.07
C ALA A 13 -16.55 24.88 -34.12
N GLY A 14 -15.43 24.15 -34.22
CA GLY A 14 -15.08 23.05 -33.30
C GLY A 14 -14.55 23.51 -31.94
N ALA A 15 -13.98 24.73 -31.86
CA ALA A 15 -13.44 25.29 -30.62
C ALA A 15 -14.45 26.08 -29.78
N ALA A 16 -15.65 26.34 -30.31
CA ALA A 16 -16.68 27.16 -29.64
C ALA A 16 -17.87 26.36 -29.07
N LEU A 17 -17.87 25.03 -29.16
CA LEU A 17 -18.96 24.16 -28.66
C LEU A 17 -18.61 23.30 -27.45
N LEU A 18 -17.46 23.51 -26.81
CA LEU A 18 -17.06 22.79 -25.59
C LEU A 18 -16.66 23.69 -24.42
N GLY A 19 -17.02 24.97 -24.46
CA GLY A 19 -16.79 25.90 -23.36
C GLY A 19 -18.01 26.77 -23.07
N LEU A 20 -19.00 26.21 -22.35
CA LEU A 20 -19.94 26.91 -21.45
C LEU A 20 -21.01 25.91 -20.95
N ALA A 21 -20.59 25.00 -20.07
CA ALA A 21 -21.49 24.40 -19.10
C ALA A 21 -20.74 24.37 -17.77
N ALA A 22 -20.82 25.47 -17.03
CA ALA A 22 -20.55 25.46 -15.60
C ALA A 22 -21.75 24.80 -14.91
N PRO A 23 -21.59 23.70 -14.17
CA PRO A 23 -22.34 23.52 -12.95
C PRO A 23 -21.61 24.27 -11.83
N ALA A 24 -22.39 24.94 -11.01
CA ALA A 24 -21.96 25.71 -9.86
C ALA A 24 -21.03 24.91 -8.95
N ALA A 25 -20.11 25.63 -8.32
CA ALA A 25 -19.48 25.20 -7.09
C ALA A 25 -20.58 24.86 -6.06
N LEU A 26 -20.74 23.57 -5.76
CA LEU A 26 -21.15 23.13 -4.45
C LEU A 26 -19.91 22.50 -3.83
N ALA A 27 -19.29 23.23 -2.91
CA ALA A 27 -18.39 22.66 -1.93
C ALA A 27 -19.22 21.72 -1.07
N ASP A 28 -19.31 20.46 -1.46
CA ASP A 28 -19.83 19.42 -0.58
C ASP A 28 -18.71 19.10 0.42
N SER A 29 -18.94 19.53 1.66
CA SER A 29 -18.13 19.12 2.78
C SER A 29 -18.37 17.63 2.96
N PRO A 30 -17.36 16.75 3.02
CA PRO A 30 -17.60 15.38 3.43
C PRO A 30 -17.83 15.36 4.95
N SER A 31 -18.99 15.82 5.38
CA SER A 31 -19.69 15.25 6.52
C SER A 31 -20.52 14.09 5.96
N ALA A 32 -19.92 12.91 5.95
CA ALA A 32 -20.66 11.66 5.85
C ALA A 32 -20.16 10.74 6.97
N THR A 33 -20.87 10.84 8.08
CA THR A 33 -21.21 9.74 8.98
C THR A 33 -21.27 8.43 8.19
N ALA A 34 -20.29 7.55 8.42
CA ALA A 34 -20.39 6.18 7.96
C ALA A 34 -21.37 5.45 8.90
N ASP A 35 -22.59 5.24 8.42
CA ASP A 35 -23.52 4.29 9.02
C ASP A 35 -22.98 2.85 8.78
N PRO A 36 -23.00 1.96 9.78
CA PRO A 36 -22.30 0.69 9.74
C PRO A 36 -23.20 -0.40 9.16
N SER A 37 -23.15 -0.65 7.85
CA SER A 37 -23.77 -1.85 7.25
C SER A 37 -23.22 -2.10 5.84
N ALA A 38 -21.97 -2.53 5.78
CA ALA A 38 -21.49 -3.34 4.67
C ALA A 38 -20.56 -4.38 5.30
N ASP A 39 -21.14 -5.55 5.63
CA ASP A 39 -20.40 -6.76 5.96
C ASP A 39 -19.50 -7.10 4.77
N THR A 40 -18.31 -6.51 4.79
CA THR A 40 -17.17 -7.04 4.06
C THR A 40 -16.88 -8.32 4.80
N ALA A 41 -17.29 -9.46 4.24
CA ALA A 41 -16.93 -10.76 4.75
C ALA A 41 -15.40 -10.83 4.77
N SER A 42 -14.80 -10.44 5.90
CA SER A 42 -13.38 -10.50 6.13
C SER A 42 -12.98 -11.93 5.89
N THR A 43 -12.15 -12.18 4.89
CA THR A 43 -11.67 -13.52 4.62
C THR A 43 -10.99 -14.03 5.88
N SER A 44 -11.43 -15.19 6.38
CA SER A 44 -10.94 -15.75 7.65
C SER A 44 -9.42 -15.96 7.56
N GLY A 45 -8.68 -15.36 8.48
CA GLY A 45 -7.24 -15.59 8.65
C GLY A 45 -6.95 -16.74 9.63
N PRO A 46 -5.68 -16.94 10.01
CA PRO A 46 -5.31 -17.95 10.99
C PRO A 46 -5.96 -17.66 12.34
N THR A 47 -6.36 -18.73 13.05
CA THR A 47 -6.98 -18.65 14.37
C THR A 47 -6.00 -18.76 15.52
N GLU A 48 -4.71 -18.92 15.20
CA GLU A 48 -3.61 -18.99 16.16
C GLU A 48 -2.53 -17.97 15.79
N ALA A 49 -1.80 -17.51 16.81
CA ALA A 49 -0.63 -16.67 16.65
C ALA A 49 0.65 -17.48 16.88
N GLY A 50 1.74 -17.05 16.27
CA GLY A 50 3.07 -17.50 16.67
C GLY A 50 3.48 -16.89 18.02
N THR A 51 4.42 -17.53 18.70
CA THR A 51 5.03 -17.01 19.94
C THR A 51 6.42 -16.41 19.72
N THR A 52 6.97 -16.53 18.50
CA THR A 52 8.25 -15.96 18.10
C THR A 52 8.20 -15.47 16.65
N PHE A 53 9.18 -14.67 16.23
CA PHE A 53 9.35 -14.29 14.82
C PHE A 53 9.43 -15.49 13.86
N ARG A 54 9.97 -16.63 14.31
CA ARG A 54 10.14 -17.83 13.45
C ARG A 54 8.86 -18.63 13.30
N THR A 55 7.95 -18.52 14.27
CA THR A 55 6.68 -19.26 14.33
C THR A 55 5.49 -18.36 14.02
N ALA A 56 5.74 -17.12 13.57
CA ALA A 56 4.70 -16.16 13.26
C ALA A 56 3.69 -16.72 12.25
N ALA A 57 2.41 -16.63 12.57
CA ALA A 57 1.35 -17.14 11.72
C ALA A 57 1.17 -16.25 10.48
N ARG A 58 1.16 -16.84 9.30
CA ARG A 58 0.99 -16.12 8.04
C ARG A 58 -0.47 -15.74 7.84
N PHE A 59 -0.71 -14.51 7.39
CA PHE A 59 -2.00 -14.09 6.85
C PHE A 59 -1.78 -13.06 5.73
N LEU A 60 -2.79 -12.91 4.88
CA LEU A 60 -2.76 -11.96 3.76
C LEU A 60 -3.45 -10.64 4.13
N PRO A 61 -3.05 -9.51 3.52
CA PRO A 61 -3.84 -8.29 3.58
C PRO A 61 -5.30 -8.54 3.16
N GLY A 62 -6.25 -7.93 3.87
CA GLY A 62 -7.69 -8.18 3.72
C GLY A 62 -8.23 -9.32 4.59
N GLN A 63 -7.36 -10.17 5.14
CA GLN A 63 -7.76 -11.20 6.11
C GLN A 63 -7.74 -10.66 7.55
N GLN A 64 -8.51 -11.34 8.41
CA GLN A 64 -8.43 -11.14 9.85
C GLN A 64 -7.88 -12.39 10.55
N ALA A 65 -6.72 -12.25 11.17
CA ALA A 65 -6.16 -13.24 12.06
C ALA A 65 -6.75 -13.08 13.47
N THR A 66 -6.98 -14.18 14.17
CA THR A 66 -7.39 -14.19 15.57
C THR A 66 -6.46 -15.05 16.40
N ALA A 67 -6.42 -14.84 17.72
CA ALA A 67 -5.76 -15.75 18.64
C ALA A 67 -6.36 -15.61 20.04
N GLN A 68 -6.38 -16.70 20.80
CA GLN A 68 -6.56 -16.69 22.24
C GLN A 68 -5.20 -16.85 22.92
N ALA A 69 -4.92 -16.05 23.94
CA ALA A 69 -3.63 -16.04 24.62
C ALA A 69 -3.78 -15.57 26.08
N ALA A 70 -2.66 -15.55 26.81
CA ALA A 70 -2.62 -15.09 28.20
C ALA A 70 -1.84 -13.77 28.32
N THR A 71 -2.27 -12.87 29.19
CA THR A 71 -1.59 -11.59 29.43
C THR A 71 -0.13 -11.83 29.83
N GLY A 72 0.79 -11.14 29.16
CA GLY A 72 2.23 -11.38 29.27
C GLY A 72 2.83 -12.10 28.06
N ASP A 73 2.00 -12.76 27.24
CA ASP A 73 2.45 -13.39 26.01
C ASP A 73 2.83 -12.35 24.93
N TYR A 74 3.67 -12.81 24.00
CA TYR A 74 3.96 -12.11 22.76
C TYR A 74 3.35 -12.88 21.60
N LEU A 75 2.43 -12.24 20.89
CA LEU A 75 1.76 -12.83 19.72
C LEU A 75 2.38 -12.28 18.44
N TYR A 76 2.69 -13.18 17.51
CA TYR A 76 3.36 -12.87 16.25
C TYR A 76 2.55 -13.35 15.05
N TRP A 77 2.39 -12.45 14.09
CA TRP A 77 1.87 -12.74 12.75
C TRP A 77 2.81 -12.17 11.70
N VAL A 78 2.71 -12.69 10.47
CA VAL A 78 3.49 -12.21 9.34
C VAL A 78 2.59 -11.98 8.13
N PHE A 79 2.80 -10.87 7.44
CA PHE A 79 2.11 -10.54 6.20
C PHE A 79 3.11 -10.01 5.14
N PRO A 80 2.87 -10.25 3.85
CA PRO A 80 3.66 -9.63 2.79
C PRO A 80 3.25 -8.17 2.58
N ALA A 81 4.21 -7.29 2.31
CA ALA A 81 3.92 -5.95 1.77
C ALA A 81 4.96 -5.55 0.72
N ASP A 82 4.46 -5.05 -0.39
CA ASP A 82 5.21 -4.83 -1.61
C ASP A 82 5.31 -3.35 -1.99
N THR A 83 6.18 -3.03 -2.94
CA THR A 83 6.46 -1.67 -3.42
C THR A 83 5.18 -0.89 -3.71
N GLY A 84 5.13 0.38 -3.29
CA GLY A 84 3.99 1.28 -3.53
C GLY A 84 2.82 1.03 -2.58
N GLN A 85 2.77 -0.11 -1.89
CA GLN A 85 1.73 -0.37 -0.91
C GLN A 85 2.00 0.41 0.38
N ARG A 86 0.91 0.84 1.02
CA ARG A 86 0.93 1.40 2.37
C ARG A 86 0.10 0.54 3.31
N PRO A 87 0.74 -0.38 4.05
CA PRO A 87 0.05 -1.22 5.02
C PRO A 87 -0.46 -0.43 6.22
N THR A 88 -1.65 -0.80 6.67
CA THR A 88 -2.26 -0.39 7.94
C THR A 88 -2.55 -1.64 8.75
N VAL A 89 -1.84 -1.81 9.85
CA VAL A 89 -2.08 -2.87 10.82
C VAL A 89 -3.11 -2.36 11.82
N SER A 90 -4.19 -3.11 12.01
CA SER A 90 -5.17 -2.88 13.07
C SER A 90 -5.18 -4.07 14.03
N ALA A 91 -5.26 -3.79 15.33
CA ALA A 91 -5.38 -4.83 16.35
C ALA A 91 -6.48 -4.46 17.34
N THR A 92 -7.34 -5.42 17.63
CA THR A 92 -8.37 -5.33 18.66
C THR A 92 -8.10 -6.41 19.70
N VAL A 93 -7.95 -6.02 20.95
CA VAL A 93 -7.80 -6.91 22.10
C VAL A 93 -9.10 -6.88 22.89
N THR A 94 -9.72 -8.04 23.06
CA THR A 94 -10.85 -8.22 23.98
C THR A 94 -10.30 -8.69 25.32
N LEU A 95 -10.52 -7.88 26.35
CA LEU A 95 -10.02 -8.08 27.70
C LEU A 95 -10.95 -8.99 28.50
N PRO A 96 -10.43 -9.70 29.52
CA PRO A 96 -11.27 -10.44 30.46
C PRO A 96 -12.16 -9.50 31.26
N ASP A 97 -13.16 -10.09 31.93
CA ASP A 97 -14.09 -9.35 32.79
C ASP A 97 -13.34 -8.41 33.74
N ALA A 98 -13.86 -7.19 33.90
CA ALA A 98 -13.28 -6.18 34.78
C ALA A 98 -13.17 -6.64 36.24
N ALA A 99 -14.03 -7.57 36.67
CA ALA A 99 -13.98 -8.17 38.00
C ALA A 99 -12.71 -9.00 38.24
N LEU A 100 -12.12 -9.56 37.18
CA LEU A 100 -10.88 -10.36 37.23
C LEU A 100 -9.62 -9.51 37.12
N ARG A 101 -9.76 -8.19 36.93
CA ARG A 101 -8.64 -7.26 36.71
C ARG A 101 -8.40 -6.37 37.91
N HIS A 102 -7.15 -6.02 38.15
CA HIS A 102 -6.72 -5.25 39.32
C HIS A 102 -6.32 -3.81 38.98
N GLY A 103 -6.13 -3.48 37.70
CA GLY A 103 -5.74 -2.12 37.29
C GLY A 103 -5.77 -1.87 35.79
N SER A 104 -5.09 -0.79 35.38
CA SER A 104 -4.94 -0.45 33.97
C SER A 104 -3.87 -1.28 33.28
N ALA A 105 -4.08 -1.65 32.02
CA ALA A 105 -3.11 -2.38 31.20
C ALA A 105 -2.74 -1.57 29.95
N THR A 106 -1.44 -1.45 29.67
CA THR A 106 -0.93 -0.74 28.48
C THR A 106 -0.53 -1.73 27.41
N TRP A 107 -1.27 -1.75 26.30
CA TRP A 107 -1.05 -2.62 25.16
C TRP A 107 -0.22 -1.93 24.10
N ARG A 108 0.47 -2.72 23.28
CA ARG A 108 1.28 -2.23 22.16
C ARG A 108 1.22 -3.17 20.96
N VAL A 109 1.12 -2.56 19.78
CA VAL A 109 1.35 -3.21 18.49
C VAL A 109 2.62 -2.64 17.87
N ASP A 110 3.57 -3.53 17.58
CA ASP A 110 4.82 -3.22 16.90
C ASP A 110 4.86 -3.94 15.56
N VAL A 111 5.41 -3.27 14.56
CA VAL A 111 5.61 -3.85 13.23
C VAL A 111 7.11 -3.89 12.94
N TYR A 112 7.59 -5.01 12.44
CA TYR A 112 8.99 -5.24 12.09
C TYR A 112 9.10 -5.65 10.64
N ASP A 113 10.17 -5.24 9.96
CA ASP A 113 10.50 -5.77 8.62
C ASP A 113 11.14 -7.16 8.71
N GLY A 114 11.46 -7.76 7.56
CA GLY A 114 12.11 -9.08 7.50
C GLY A 114 13.51 -9.13 8.11
N LEU A 115 14.16 -7.98 8.30
CA LEU A 115 15.42 -7.83 9.02
C LEU A 115 15.21 -7.59 10.52
N ARG A 116 13.97 -7.71 11.00
CA ARG A 116 13.54 -7.50 12.38
C ARG A 116 13.84 -6.09 12.89
N ARG A 117 13.88 -5.10 11.99
CA ARG A 117 13.96 -3.68 12.36
C ARG A 117 12.55 -3.16 12.58
N ARG A 118 12.33 -2.52 13.72
CA ARG A 118 11.03 -1.94 14.06
C ARG A 118 10.72 -0.81 13.10
N GLN A 119 9.59 -0.90 12.41
CA GLN A 119 9.11 0.11 11.50
C GLN A 119 8.28 1.15 12.27
N PRO A 120 8.60 2.46 12.14
CA PRO A 120 7.82 3.51 12.78
C PRO A 120 6.47 3.67 12.07
N CYS A 121 5.39 3.85 12.83
CA CYS A 121 4.08 4.15 12.26
C CYS A 121 3.97 5.65 12.01
N MET A 122 3.52 6.00 10.82
CA MET A 122 3.24 7.38 10.41
C MET A 122 2.00 7.91 11.13
N TYR A 123 0.98 7.05 11.31
CA TYR A 123 -0.27 7.37 11.99
C TYR A 123 -0.77 6.18 12.82
N GLY A 124 -1.75 6.45 13.68
CA GLY A 124 -2.43 5.45 14.50
C GLY A 124 -1.89 5.37 15.93
N THR A 125 -2.66 4.71 16.79
CA THR A 125 -2.33 4.51 18.20
C THR A 125 -1.60 3.18 18.37
N GLN A 126 -0.27 3.21 18.33
CA GLN A 126 0.54 2.00 18.51
C GLN A 126 0.51 1.45 19.94
N SER A 127 0.27 2.32 20.92
CA SER A 127 0.28 1.96 22.33
C SER A 127 -0.87 2.67 23.03
N ARG A 128 -1.66 1.91 23.80
CA ARG A 128 -2.85 2.42 24.46
C ARG A 128 -2.99 1.81 25.84
N THR A 129 -3.22 2.66 26.82
CA THR A 129 -3.57 2.26 28.18
C THR A 129 -5.08 2.08 28.28
N ALA A 130 -5.50 0.89 28.68
CA ALA A 130 -6.87 0.52 28.93
C ALA A 130 -7.13 0.60 30.42
N ALA A 131 -8.22 1.27 30.82
CA ALA A 131 -8.67 1.29 32.20
C ALA A 131 -9.16 -0.11 32.64
N LYS A 132 -9.28 -0.30 33.96
CA LYS A 132 -9.72 -1.57 34.56
C LYS A 132 -11.11 -2.02 34.08
N ASP A 133 -11.96 -1.10 33.66
CA ASP A 133 -13.33 -1.35 33.19
C ASP A 133 -13.43 -1.45 31.65
N ALA A 134 -12.37 -1.11 30.92
CA ALA A 134 -12.37 -1.19 29.45
C ALA A 134 -12.52 -2.65 29.00
N ALA A 135 -13.51 -2.94 28.15
CA ALA A 135 -13.72 -4.28 27.61
C ALA A 135 -12.79 -4.58 26.42
N THR A 136 -12.40 -3.55 25.68
CA THR A 136 -11.59 -3.70 24.46
C THR A 136 -10.49 -2.65 24.37
N VAL A 137 -9.43 -3.00 23.65
CA VAL A 137 -8.33 -2.10 23.28
C VAL A 137 -8.14 -2.14 21.78
N GLU A 138 -8.23 -0.97 21.16
CA GLU A 138 -7.96 -0.82 19.73
C GLU A 138 -6.62 -0.11 19.54
N LEU A 139 -5.80 -0.72 18.68
CA LEU A 139 -4.49 -0.25 18.30
C LEU A 139 -4.40 -0.20 16.78
N ALA A 140 -3.61 0.75 16.27
CA ALA A 140 -3.38 0.88 14.84
C ALA A 140 -1.96 1.36 14.56
N CYS A 141 -1.40 0.87 13.46
CA CYS A 141 -0.13 1.30 12.92
C CYS A 141 -0.26 1.45 11.40
N VAL A 142 -0.24 2.68 10.91
CA VAL A 142 -0.12 2.96 9.48
C VAL A 142 1.35 3.14 9.15
N LEU A 143 1.91 2.30 8.28
CA LEU A 143 3.30 2.43 7.83
C LEU A 143 3.46 3.56 6.82
N ARG A 144 4.72 3.96 6.57
CA ARG A 144 5.04 4.71 5.34
C ARG A 144 4.86 3.79 4.12
N PRO A 145 4.66 4.36 2.92
CA PRO A 145 4.65 3.57 1.69
C PRO A 145 5.95 2.77 1.55
N VAL A 146 5.83 1.51 1.16
CA VAL A 146 6.95 0.62 0.87
C VAL A 146 7.66 1.13 -0.38
N ARG A 147 8.97 1.37 -0.27
CA ARG A 147 9.80 1.89 -1.38
C ARG A 147 10.52 0.74 -2.06
N ALA A 148 10.78 0.84 -3.36
CA ALA A 148 11.53 -0.20 -4.09
C ALA A 148 13.03 -0.24 -3.72
N SER A 149 13.58 0.85 -3.17
CA SER A 149 14.94 0.94 -2.66
C SER A 149 15.03 1.98 -1.53
N ALA A 150 16.09 1.88 -0.72
CA ALA A 150 16.41 2.83 0.33
C ALA A 150 17.93 2.85 0.56
N ASP A 151 18.45 3.98 1.02
CA ASP A 151 19.84 4.06 1.45
C ASP A 151 20.08 3.21 2.70
N ALA A 152 21.32 2.74 2.91
CA ALA A 152 21.66 1.84 4.01
C ALA A 152 21.39 2.40 5.41
N TRP A 153 21.34 3.73 5.55
CA TRP A 153 21.08 4.45 6.80
C TRP A 153 19.61 4.86 6.97
N ALA A 154 18.78 4.66 5.94
CA ALA A 154 17.36 4.97 5.99
C ALA A 154 16.56 3.83 6.63
N ASN A 155 15.53 4.19 7.39
CA ASN A 155 14.56 3.25 7.96
C ASN A 155 13.27 3.21 7.13
N ASP A 156 13.39 3.33 5.82
CA ASP A 156 12.23 3.27 4.94
C ASP A 156 11.75 1.82 4.78
N PRO A 157 10.41 1.59 4.81
CA PRO A 157 9.87 0.27 4.58
C PRO A 157 10.24 -0.22 3.17
N LEU A 158 10.69 -1.46 3.10
CA LEU A 158 11.18 -2.14 1.89
C LEU A 158 10.36 -3.41 1.59
N PRO A 159 10.28 -3.87 0.34
CA PRO A 159 9.42 -5.01 -0.03
C PRO A 159 9.91 -6.27 0.69
N GLY A 160 8.98 -6.98 1.33
CA GLY A 160 9.31 -8.17 2.10
C GLY A 160 8.23 -8.55 3.11
N SER A 161 8.61 -9.45 4.00
CA SER A 161 7.74 -9.93 5.08
C SER A 161 7.75 -8.93 6.24
N TYR A 162 6.55 -8.57 6.70
CA TYR A 162 6.37 -7.71 7.86
C TYR A 162 5.77 -8.52 8.99
N TYR A 163 6.38 -8.41 10.17
CA TYR A 163 5.98 -9.11 11.38
C TYR A 163 5.22 -8.16 12.28
N VAL A 164 4.00 -8.53 12.66
CA VAL A 164 3.22 -7.86 13.69
C VAL A 164 3.49 -8.55 15.02
N ARG A 165 3.85 -7.76 16.02
CA ARG A 165 3.94 -8.21 17.42
C ARG A 165 2.91 -7.46 18.25
N LEU A 166 2.03 -8.21 18.91
CA LEU A 166 1.08 -7.69 19.88
C LEU A 166 1.46 -8.17 21.27
N THR A 167 1.51 -7.25 22.23
CA THR A 167 1.81 -7.59 23.62
C THR A 167 1.28 -6.53 24.59
N VAL A 168 1.21 -6.90 25.87
CA VAL A 168 1.02 -5.97 26.98
C VAL A 168 2.39 -5.52 27.49
N SER A 169 2.58 -4.21 27.60
CA SER A 169 3.84 -3.60 28.05
C SER A 169 3.85 -3.24 29.53
N THR A 170 2.69 -3.07 30.14
CA THR A 170 2.54 -2.75 31.56
C THR A 170 1.17 -3.22 32.03
N LEU A 171 1.10 -3.92 33.15
CA LEU A 171 -0.11 -4.34 33.84
C LEU A 171 0.23 -4.65 35.31
N PRO A 172 -0.75 -4.72 36.22
CA PRO A 172 -0.53 -5.26 37.56
C PRO A 172 -0.04 -6.71 37.51
N ASP A 173 0.85 -7.11 38.43
CA ASP A 173 1.41 -8.46 38.45
C ASP A 173 0.33 -9.54 38.67
N ASP A 174 -0.71 -9.23 39.47
CA ASP A 174 -1.86 -10.10 39.71
C ASP A 174 -2.73 -10.34 38.46
N ASP A 175 -2.57 -9.51 37.42
CA ASP A 175 -3.28 -9.61 36.15
C ASP A 175 -2.51 -10.42 35.08
N LEU A 176 -1.32 -10.94 35.40
CA LEU A 176 -0.55 -11.82 34.49
C LEU A 176 -1.21 -13.19 34.33
N GLY A 177 -1.12 -13.77 33.13
CA GLY A 177 -1.68 -15.09 32.82
C GLY A 177 -3.20 -15.11 32.57
N GLN A 178 -3.87 -13.96 32.62
CA GLN A 178 -5.31 -13.85 32.36
C GLN A 178 -5.63 -14.07 30.88
N PRO A 179 -6.72 -14.77 30.54
CA PRO A 179 -7.06 -15.02 29.15
C PRO A 179 -7.54 -13.75 28.45
N PHE A 180 -7.13 -13.57 27.20
CA PHE A 180 -7.66 -12.55 26.31
C PHE A 180 -7.78 -13.07 24.88
N THR A 181 -8.56 -12.38 24.07
CA THR A 181 -8.65 -12.65 22.62
C THR A 181 -8.09 -11.49 21.84
N ALA A 182 -7.25 -11.77 20.86
CA ALA A 182 -6.75 -10.79 19.90
C ALA A 182 -7.34 -11.04 18.52
N ARG A 183 -7.57 -9.94 17.81
CA ARG A 183 -7.89 -9.90 16.39
C ARG A 183 -6.95 -8.92 15.72
N VAL A 184 -6.26 -9.34 14.67
CA VAL A 184 -5.32 -8.53 13.91
C VAL A 184 -5.71 -8.57 12.44
N GLY A 185 -5.77 -7.39 11.83
CA GLY A 185 -6.02 -7.22 10.41
C GLY A 185 -4.96 -6.35 9.77
N VAL A 186 -4.77 -6.54 8.46
CA VAL A 186 -3.94 -5.65 7.65
C VAL A 186 -4.72 -5.25 6.42
N SER A 187 -4.82 -3.94 6.19
CA SER A 187 -5.27 -3.40 4.91
C SER A 187 -4.09 -2.73 4.21
N THR A 188 -4.03 -2.86 2.89
CA THR A 188 -3.04 -2.19 2.06
C THR A 188 -3.74 -1.17 1.18
N LEU A 189 -3.19 0.04 1.13
CA LEU A 189 -3.60 1.04 0.15
C LEU A 189 -2.47 1.21 -0.87
N ASP A 190 -2.78 0.99 -2.14
CA ASP A 190 -1.84 1.32 -3.21
C ASP A 190 -1.70 2.84 -3.33
N LYS A 191 -0.45 3.31 -3.30
CA LYS A 191 -0.11 4.73 -3.48
C LYS A 191 0.21 5.07 -4.94
N GLY A 192 0.20 4.10 -5.84
CA GLY A 192 0.44 4.25 -7.26
C GLY A 192 1.84 4.73 -7.61
N GLY A 193 2.03 5.07 -8.89
CA GLY A 193 3.33 5.44 -9.45
C GLY A 193 3.99 6.71 -8.87
N ALA A 194 3.30 7.49 -8.03
CA ALA A 194 3.87 8.66 -7.36
C ALA A 194 5.03 8.30 -6.40
N TYR A 195 5.10 7.04 -5.97
CA TYR A 195 6.16 6.51 -5.12
C TYR A 195 6.99 5.43 -5.84
N ALA A 196 6.76 5.23 -7.13
CA ALA A 196 7.59 4.35 -7.95
C ALA A 196 8.94 5.02 -8.20
N THR A 197 10.01 4.36 -7.78
CA THR A 197 11.39 4.78 -8.01
C THR A 197 12.05 3.81 -8.98
N ASP A 198 13.02 4.27 -9.77
CA ASP A 198 13.71 3.44 -10.76
C ASP A 198 14.74 2.45 -10.14
N GLY A 199 14.85 2.40 -8.80
CA GLY A 199 15.68 1.43 -8.08
C GLY A 199 14.87 0.22 -7.63
N SER A 200 15.52 -0.94 -7.50
CA SER A 200 14.92 -2.17 -6.99
C SER A 200 15.84 -2.87 -5.98
N LEU A 201 15.26 -3.64 -5.08
CA LEU A 201 16.03 -4.59 -4.27
C LEU A 201 16.39 -5.81 -5.09
N ALA A 202 17.62 -6.31 -4.89
CA ALA A 202 18.07 -7.57 -5.48
C ALA A 202 17.32 -8.79 -4.93
N ALA A 203 16.80 -8.69 -3.70
CA ALA A 203 15.93 -9.68 -3.08
C ALA A 203 14.99 -9.00 -2.07
N PRO A 204 13.75 -9.47 -1.91
CA PRO A 204 12.83 -8.99 -0.89
C PRO A 204 13.35 -9.34 0.52
N LEU A 205 12.98 -8.53 1.51
CA LEU A 205 13.37 -8.75 2.91
C LEU A 205 12.51 -9.86 3.53
N VAL A 206 12.85 -11.11 3.25
CA VAL A 206 12.20 -12.31 3.79
C VAL A 206 13.26 -13.16 4.51
N PRO A 207 12.94 -13.88 5.61
CA PRO A 207 13.92 -14.75 6.24
C PRO A 207 14.45 -15.80 5.27
N GLY A 208 15.78 -15.86 5.13
CA GLY A 208 16.43 -16.78 4.21
C GLY A 208 16.35 -16.34 2.74
N ALA A 209 15.95 -15.10 2.45
CA ALA A 209 16.02 -14.56 1.10
C ALA A 209 17.48 -14.52 0.61
N THR A 210 17.71 -15.19 -0.50
CA THR A 210 18.94 -15.15 -1.29
C THR A 210 18.68 -14.29 -2.54
N THR A 211 19.74 -13.84 -3.23
CA THR A 211 19.57 -13.09 -4.49
C THR A 211 18.84 -13.94 -5.54
N ALA A 212 18.21 -13.30 -6.53
CA ALA A 212 17.52 -14.02 -7.61
C ALA A 212 18.40 -15.11 -8.27
N GLU A 213 19.68 -14.82 -8.53
CA GLU A 213 20.63 -15.80 -9.08
C GLU A 213 20.86 -17.01 -8.16
N LEU A 214 20.90 -16.79 -6.85
CA LEU A 214 21.04 -17.87 -5.87
C LEU A 214 19.72 -18.64 -5.73
N ALA A 215 18.58 -17.97 -5.74
CA ALA A 215 17.26 -18.59 -5.71
C ALA A 215 17.01 -19.47 -6.94
N ASP A 216 17.43 -19.03 -8.13
CA ASP A 216 17.36 -19.82 -9.37
C ASP A 216 18.28 -21.05 -9.29
N ALA A 217 19.49 -20.90 -8.73
CA ALA A 217 20.41 -22.02 -8.51
C ALA A 217 19.86 -23.04 -7.48
N GLU A 218 19.15 -22.59 -6.44
CA GLU A 218 18.53 -23.46 -5.43
C GLU A 218 17.28 -24.17 -5.96
N THR A 219 16.50 -23.49 -6.80
CA THR A 219 15.34 -24.07 -7.50
C THR A 219 15.80 -25.15 -8.48
N GLY A 220 16.86 -24.90 -9.25
CA GLY A 220 17.51 -25.90 -10.10
C GLY A 220 18.06 -27.11 -9.32
N ALA A 221 18.39 -26.91 -8.03
CA ALA A 221 18.81 -27.97 -7.11
C ALA A 221 17.65 -28.63 -6.32
N GLY A 222 16.39 -28.28 -6.61
CA GLY A 222 15.21 -28.88 -5.99
C GLY A 222 14.98 -28.50 -4.52
N ARG A 223 15.65 -27.47 -3.99
CA ARG A 223 15.44 -26.97 -2.62
C ARG A 223 14.42 -25.83 -2.65
N LYS A 224 13.19 -26.09 -2.17
CA LYS A 224 12.18 -25.06 -1.98
C LYS A 224 12.60 -24.14 -0.82
N THR A 225 12.92 -22.89 -1.12
CA THR A 225 13.26 -21.88 -0.12
C THR A 225 12.00 -21.37 0.59
N ALA A 226 12.13 -20.95 1.85
CA ALA A 226 11.04 -20.42 2.68
C ALA A 226 10.39 -19.13 2.14
N VAL A 227 10.84 -18.64 0.98
CA VAL A 227 10.43 -17.40 0.31
C VAL A 227 9.01 -17.52 -0.24
N GLU A 228 8.59 -18.69 -0.76
CA GLU A 228 7.22 -18.90 -1.26
C GLU A 228 6.16 -18.75 -0.15
N ALA A 229 6.49 -19.15 1.08
CA ALA A 229 5.54 -19.09 2.20
C ALA A 229 5.20 -17.66 2.63
N ALA A 230 5.92 -16.63 2.15
CA ALA A 230 5.70 -15.24 2.55
C ALA A 230 5.61 -14.26 1.37
N ALA A 231 5.55 -14.75 0.13
CA ALA A 231 5.32 -13.92 -1.04
C ALA A 231 3.83 -13.53 -1.17
N PRO A 232 3.50 -12.39 -1.81
CA PRO A 232 2.17 -12.15 -2.36
C PRO A 232 1.78 -13.22 -3.38
N GLU A 233 0.48 -13.41 -3.61
CA GLU A 233 -0.02 -14.39 -4.60
C GLU A 233 0.47 -14.09 -6.03
N ASP A 234 0.66 -12.80 -6.35
CA ASP A 234 1.21 -12.34 -7.64
C ASP A 234 2.75 -12.21 -7.64
N GLY A 235 3.42 -12.71 -6.59
CA GLY A 235 4.86 -12.56 -6.38
C GLY A 235 5.28 -11.16 -5.94
N TRP A 236 6.59 -10.93 -5.82
CA TRP A 236 7.14 -9.61 -5.49
C TRP A 236 7.20 -8.75 -6.76
N SER A 237 6.42 -7.68 -6.80
CA SER A 237 6.46 -6.71 -7.88
C SER A 237 7.76 -5.89 -7.80
N SER A 238 8.74 -6.34 -8.57
CA SER A 238 9.81 -5.49 -9.11
C SER A 238 9.41 -4.95 -10.49
N GLY A 239 8.12 -4.67 -10.67
CA GLY A 239 7.55 -4.32 -11.96
C GLY A 239 8.12 -3.01 -12.48
N TRP A 240 8.76 -3.06 -13.64
CA TRP A 240 9.08 -1.86 -14.43
C TRP A 240 7.82 -1.08 -14.85
N TRP A 241 6.64 -1.72 -14.78
CA TRP A 241 5.34 -1.19 -15.16
C TRP A 241 4.64 -0.55 -13.95
N SER A 242 4.14 0.68 -14.12
CA SER A 242 3.39 1.42 -13.11
C SER A 242 2.49 2.45 -13.80
N ASP A 243 1.51 3.01 -13.08
CA ASP A 243 0.64 4.08 -13.58
C ASP A 243 1.42 5.31 -14.09
N ARG A 244 2.70 5.46 -13.71
CA ARG A 244 3.60 6.47 -14.30
C ARG A 244 3.66 6.32 -15.83
N TRP A 245 3.73 5.09 -16.34
CA TRP A 245 3.78 4.84 -17.79
C TRP A 245 2.50 5.25 -18.50
N LEU A 246 1.35 5.11 -17.85
CA LEU A 246 0.09 5.58 -18.40
C LEU A 246 0.12 7.10 -18.59
N TRP A 247 0.61 7.84 -17.58
CA TRP A 247 0.80 9.29 -17.67
C TRP A 247 1.86 9.69 -18.68
N THR A 248 2.98 8.98 -18.75
CA THR A 248 4.04 9.23 -19.74
C THR A 248 3.56 9.00 -21.16
N ALA A 249 2.83 7.90 -21.41
CA ALA A 249 2.26 7.61 -22.72
C ALA A 249 1.20 8.64 -23.12
N ALA A 250 0.29 9.00 -22.20
CA ALA A 250 -0.71 10.03 -22.43
C ALA A 250 -0.06 11.39 -22.74
N GLY A 251 0.96 11.79 -21.98
CA GLY A 251 1.74 12.99 -22.22
C GLY A 251 2.47 12.98 -23.57
N GLY A 252 3.05 11.84 -23.94
CA GLY A 252 3.70 11.65 -25.25
C GLY A 252 2.72 11.78 -26.42
N VAL A 253 1.52 11.20 -26.29
CA VAL A 253 0.45 11.34 -27.28
C VAL A 253 0.01 12.79 -27.40
N LEU A 254 -0.22 13.49 -26.28
CA LEU A 254 -0.60 14.91 -26.28
C LEU A 254 0.49 15.80 -26.90
N ALA A 255 1.76 15.54 -26.60
CA ALA A 255 2.89 16.25 -27.18
C ALA A 255 3.01 16.00 -28.69
N ALA A 256 2.80 14.76 -29.15
CA ALA A 256 2.78 14.43 -30.57
C ALA A 256 1.64 15.14 -31.31
N LEU A 257 0.43 15.16 -30.73
CA LEU A 257 -0.71 15.87 -31.29
C LEU A 257 -0.46 17.38 -31.36
N ALA A 258 0.12 17.98 -30.31
CA ALA A 258 0.50 19.39 -30.31
C ALA A 258 1.58 19.68 -31.36
N GLY A 259 2.56 18.80 -31.54
CA GLY A 259 3.59 18.92 -32.57
C GLY A 259 3.03 18.83 -33.99
N ILE A 260 2.14 17.85 -34.26
CA ILE A 260 1.45 17.71 -35.55
C ILE A 260 0.56 18.92 -35.82
N GLY A 261 -0.21 19.37 -34.82
CA GLY A 261 -1.06 20.55 -34.92
C GLY A 261 -0.25 21.82 -35.20
N GLY A 262 0.82 22.05 -34.45
CA GLY A 262 1.73 23.18 -34.65
C GLY A 262 2.41 23.15 -36.00
N TYR A 263 2.86 21.98 -36.47
CA TYR A 263 3.43 21.82 -37.80
C TYR A 263 2.40 22.10 -38.90
N ALA A 264 1.17 21.60 -38.76
CA ALA A 264 0.09 21.84 -39.71
C ALA A 264 -0.25 23.35 -39.82
N LEU A 265 -0.21 24.08 -38.70
CA LEU A 265 -0.44 25.53 -38.66
C LEU A 265 0.72 26.34 -39.27
N THR A 266 1.97 25.90 -39.08
CA THR A 266 3.17 26.65 -39.49
C THR A 266 3.69 26.33 -40.88
N ARG A 267 3.33 25.17 -41.46
CA ARG A 267 3.78 24.73 -42.80
C ARG A 267 3.41 25.67 -43.93
N GLY A 268 2.39 26.53 -43.75
CA GLY A 268 1.86 27.41 -44.79
C GLY A 268 1.19 26.64 -45.94
N ALA A 269 0.33 27.31 -46.71
CA ALA A 269 -0.14 26.75 -47.98
C ALA A 269 1.09 26.67 -48.90
N GLY A 270 1.55 25.47 -49.22
CA GLY A 270 2.78 25.24 -49.99
C GLY A 270 2.83 25.99 -51.33
N ARG A 271 3.99 25.91 -52.01
CA ARG A 271 4.24 26.64 -53.26
C ARG A 271 3.05 26.49 -54.23
N PRO A 272 2.42 27.59 -54.67
CA PRO A 272 1.29 27.51 -55.58
C PRO A 272 1.71 26.78 -56.87
N SER A 273 0.86 25.87 -57.35
CA SER A 273 1.09 24.99 -58.51
C SER A 273 1.27 25.71 -59.86
N ARG A 274 1.36 27.05 -59.85
CA ARG A 274 1.44 27.91 -61.03
C ARG A 274 2.72 28.77 -61.09
N VAL A 275 3.80 28.35 -60.43
CA VAL A 275 5.10 29.00 -60.63
C VAL A 275 5.95 28.11 -61.54
N PRO A 276 6.18 28.49 -62.80
CA PRO A 276 7.07 27.73 -63.69
C PRO A 276 8.50 27.71 -63.14
N PRO A 277 9.29 26.67 -63.44
CA PRO A 277 10.69 26.61 -63.03
C PRO A 277 11.44 27.80 -63.64
N ALA A 278 12.18 28.54 -62.80
CA ALA A 278 13.10 29.55 -63.29
C ALA A 278 14.31 28.83 -63.91
N VAL A 279 14.59 29.16 -65.17
CA VAL A 279 15.78 28.79 -65.94
C VAL A 279 17.04 29.41 -65.35
#